data_AF-A0A9D1MF84-F1
#
_entry.id   AF-A0A9D1MF84-F1
#
_cell.length_a   1.000
_cell.length_b   1.000
_cell.length_c   1.000
_cell.angle_alpha   90.00
_cell.angle_beta   90.00
_cell.angle_gamma   90.00
#
_symmetry.space_group_name_H-M   'P 1'
#
loop_
_entity.id
_entity.type
_entity.pdbx_description
1 polymer ?
#
loop_
_entity_poly.entity_id
_entity_poly.type
_entity_poly.pdbx_seq_one_letter_code
_entity_poly.pdbx_strand_id
1 'polypeptide(L)'
;MLRKTKIKVILSLLAVLLLCSAVAACSDTFLPEENGYTATVIYDAGEGRFGPSDTTGIRTFKYKPGVSIIEPGGEQNTQISAPTRTDMHVSAWYPVQLDESGNPRKDGSGAYILEESPWDFSSMRLPDEDGCKLYLSAHWSMNYKLIVDVGEDARADGVENKEYTDYDKAGPVSQPGIAPRWDGHTFYYYYYLNAEQEEVRLRSTSDWAQLVLTDETPEITVYVRWLEGEWTIINRSSQLNWQEFDEGNYILDADIDLGGNSFRFDDFTGVFEGNGHTISNITVEDSRNASAEQSMFTFGEGGILRNVVFENVTYSVTLTYALSGEEPSYYIGLLAGNAEGLNLENLSGIAFVGCSINVSSFGSAYGIPVQYGQGTSYEGIFGTLGEGQSYTPAAGSEPVTVTVA
;
A
#
# COMPACT_ATOMS: atom_id res chain seq x y z
N MET A 1 -59.37 10.41 3.19
CA MET A 1 -58.20 9.93 2.41
C MET A 1 -57.03 9.85 3.39
N LEU A 2 -56.79 8.71 4.03
CA LEU A 2 -55.81 7.69 3.61
C LEU A 2 -54.42 8.27 3.27
N ARG A 3 -53.47 8.14 4.21
CA ARG A 3 -52.32 7.25 3.99
C ARG A 3 -51.73 6.76 5.32
N LYS A 4 -52.09 5.52 5.66
CA LYS A 4 -51.33 4.61 6.53
C LYS A 4 -50.04 4.23 5.81
N THR A 5 -48.88 4.20 6.49
CA THR A 5 -47.95 3.07 6.39
C THR A 5 -47.02 2.95 7.61
N LYS A 6 -47.40 2.03 8.52
CA LYS A 6 -46.57 1.04 9.22
C LYS A 6 -45.30 1.52 9.98
N ILE A 7 -45.52 1.96 11.22
CA ILE A 7 -44.64 1.62 12.35
C ILE A 7 -45.42 0.60 13.20
N LYS A 8 -45.19 -0.67 12.89
CA LYS A 8 -45.54 -1.86 13.69
C LYS A 8 -44.24 -2.67 13.63
N VAL A 9 -43.53 -2.99 14.71
CA VAL A 9 -43.95 -3.61 15.96
C VAL A 9 -42.91 -3.22 17.02
N ILE A 10 -43.38 -2.76 18.19
CA ILE A 10 -42.60 -2.72 19.42
C ILE A 10 -42.31 -4.18 19.79
N LEU A 11 -41.04 -4.59 19.71
CA LEU A 11 -40.57 -5.91 20.14
C LEU A 11 -40.48 -5.91 21.68
N SER A 12 -41.64 -6.05 22.33
CA SER A 12 -41.72 -6.38 23.75
C SER A 12 -41.39 -7.86 23.95
N LEU A 13 -40.15 -8.19 24.28
CA LEU A 13 -39.76 -9.53 24.75
C LEU A 13 -38.78 -9.42 25.91
N LEU A 14 -39.35 -9.43 27.12
CA LEU A 14 -38.63 -9.47 28.39
C LEU A 14 -38.11 -10.90 28.60
N ALA A 15 -36.85 -11.19 28.26
CA ALA A 15 -36.22 -12.46 28.65
C ALA A 15 -35.83 -12.37 30.13
N VAL A 16 -35.98 -13.47 30.88
CA VAL A 16 -35.61 -13.51 32.31
C VAL A 16 -34.39 -14.39 32.51
N LEU A 17 -33.30 -13.77 32.98
CA LEU A 17 -32.04 -14.41 33.34
C LEU A 17 -32.19 -15.11 34.71
N LEU A 18 -31.78 -16.37 34.81
CA LEU A 18 -31.68 -17.09 36.08
C LEU A 18 -30.30 -16.93 36.70
N LEU A 19 -30.23 -16.30 37.89
CA LEU A 19 -29.05 -16.27 38.75
C LEU A 19 -29.26 -17.25 39.92
N CYS A 20 -28.59 -18.39 39.90
CA CYS A 20 -28.63 -19.35 41.01
C CYS A 20 -27.78 -18.85 42.18
N SER A 21 -28.37 -18.04 43.06
CA SER A 21 -27.83 -17.77 44.39
C SER A 21 -28.89 -18.14 45.43
N ALA A 22 -28.63 -19.24 46.14
CA ALA A 22 -29.47 -19.70 47.25
C ALA A 22 -29.31 -18.76 48.44
N VAL A 23 -30.15 -17.72 48.52
CA VAL A 23 -30.39 -16.99 49.76
C VAL A 23 -31.90 -16.86 49.93
N ALA A 24 -32.42 -17.56 50.93
CA ALA A 24 -33.82 -17.51 51.31
C ALA A 24 -34.16 -16.12 51.85
N ALA A 25 -34.87 -15.32 51.04
CA ALA A 25 -35.58 -14.13 51.48
C ALA A 25 -36.91 -14.07 50.73
N CYS A 26 -38.02 -14.22 51.44
CA CYS A 26 -39.37 -14.11 50.90
C CYS A 26 -39.66 -12.68 50.44
N SER A 27 -39.64 -12.48 49.12
CA SER A 27 -40.35 -11.44 48.38
C SER A 27 -40.87 -12.14 47.11
N ASP A 28 -42.10 -11.86 46.66
CA ASP A 28 -42.73 -12.49 45.49
C ASP A 28 -41.73 -12.75 44.34
N THR A 29 -41.18 -13.96 44.31
CA THR A 29 -40.18 -14.35 43.32
C THR A 29 -40.91 -14.46 42.00
N PHE A 30 -40.51 -13.67 41.01
CA PHE A 30 -41.07 -13.82 39.67
C PHE A 30 -40.81 -15.25 39.18
N LEU A 31 -41.89 -16.01 38.96
CA LEU A 31 -41.86 -17.37 38.40
C LEU A 31 -42.12 -17.26 36.89
N PRO A 32 -41.09 -17.44 36.03
CA PRO A 32 -41.25 -17.27 34.59
C PRO A 32 -42.32 -18.17 33.98
N GLU A 33 -42.39 -19.42 34.46
CA GLU A 33 -43.30 -20.44 33.93
C GLU A 33 -44.77 -20.09 34.20
N GLU A 34 -45.10 -19.52 35.37
CA GLU A 34 -46.45 -19.02 35.67
C GLU A 34 -46.88 -17.84 34.78
N ASN A 35 -45.91 -17.20 34.12
CA ASN A 35 -46.11 -16.06 33.21
C ASN A 35 -45.99 -16.47 31.72
N GLY A 36 -46.00 -17.78 31.44
CA GLY A 36 -45.96 -18.34 30.08
C GLY A 36 -44.56 -18.41 29.46
N TYR A 37 -43.49 -18.20 30.25
CA TYR A 37 -42.11 -18.37 29.80
C TYR A 37 -41.67 -19.83 29.98
N THR A 38 -42.26 -20.71 29.17
CA THR A 38 -42.08 -22.15 29.26
C THR A 38 -40.92 -22.66 28.40
N ALA A 39 -40.53 -21.92 27.36
CA ALA A 39 -39.42 -22.29 26.49
C ALA A 39 -38.05 -22.00 27.15
N THR A 40 -37.09 -22.89 26.95
CA THR A 40 -35.73 -22.76 27.52
C THR A 40 -34.70 -22.65 26.40
N VAL A 41 -33.90 -21.59 26.43
CA VAL A 41 -32.80 -21.38 25.48
C VAL A 41 -31.47 -21.39 26.23
N ILE A 42 -30.53 -22.20 25.77
CA ILE A 42 -29.18 -22.30 26.30
C ILE A 42 -28.22 -21.79 25.24
N TYR A 43 -27.40 -20.81 25.61
CA TYR A 43 -26.26 -20.37 24.81
C TYR A 43 -24.99 -20.91 25.46
N ASP A 44 -24.25 -21.72 24.71
CA ASP A 44 -22.98 -22.30 25.12
C ASP A 44 -21.86 -21.69 24.27
N ALA A 45 -21.00 -20.90 24.92
CA ALA A 45 -19.85 -20.26 24.30
C ALA A 45 -18.71 -21.24 24.01
N GLY A 46 -18.83 -22.52 24.36
CA GLY A 46 -17.77 -23.52 24.23
C GLY A 46 -16.54 -23.11 25.03
N GLU A 47 -15.44 -22.82 24.33
CA GLU A 47 -14.18 -22.35 24.95
C GLU A 47 -14.17 -20.85 25.29
N GLY A 48 -15.22 -20.11 24.95
CA GLY A 48 -15.36 -18.69 25.30
C GLY A 48 -16.14 -18.44 26.59
N ARG A 49 -16.37 -17.17 26.91
CA ARG A 49 -17.08 -16.75 28.13
C ARG A 49 -17.91 -15.48 27.94
N PHE A 50 -19.06 -15.38 28.61
CA PHE A 50 -19.97 -14.22 28.54
C PHE A 50 -19.62 -13.08 29.51
N GLY A 51 -18.44 -13.14 30.14
CA GLY A 51 -17.95 -12.10 31.03
C GLY A 51 -16.78 -12.57 31.89
N PRO A 52 -16.10 -11.65 32.59
CA PRO A 52 -14.89 -11.96 33.36
C PRO A 52 -15.14 -12.93 34.53
N SER A 53 -16.36 -12.96 35.09
CA SER A 53 -16.75 -13.85 36.18
C SER A 53 -17.48 -15.12 35.70
N ASP A 54 -17.62 -15.33 34.38
CA ASP A 54 -18.26 -16.51 33.81
C ASP A 54 -17.25 -17.67 33.75
N THR A 55 -17.53 -18.72 34.53
CA THR A 55 -16.70 -19.92 34.62
C THR A 55 -17.27 -21.11 33.85
N THR A 56 -18.50 -21.00 33.34
CA THR A 56 -19.17 -22.11 32.63
C THR A 56 -19.20 -21.88 31.12
N GLY A 57 -19.14 -20.62 30.68
CA GLY A 57 -19.38 -20.27 29.28
C GLY A 57 -20.81 -20.53 28.84
N ILE A 58 -21.73 -20.80 29.79
CA ILE A 58 -23.11 -21.19 29.51
C ILE A 58 -24.08 -20.19 30.13
N ARG A 59 -25.03 -19.72 29.32
CA ARG A 59 -26.14 -18.88 29.75
C ARG A 59 -27.47 -19.55 29.42
N THR A 60 -28.40 -19.54 30.37
CA THR A 60 -29.73 -20.11 30.20
C THR A 60 -30.79 -19.05 30.45
N PHE A 61 -31.74 -18.96 29.52
CA PHE A 61 -32.84 -18.00 29.56
C PHE A 61 -34.18 -18.68 29.31
N LYS A 62 -35.23 -18.09 29.88
CA LYS A 62 -36.62 -18.50 29.63
C LYS A 62 -37.29 -17.53 28.66
N TYR A 63 -38.01 -18.07 27.68
CA TYR A 63 -38.75 -17.36 26.64
C TYR A 63 -40.20 -17.85 26.58
N LYS A 64 -41.08 -17.05 25.97
CA LYS A 64 -42.40 -17.54 25.55
C LYS A 64 -42.25 -18.41 24.29
N PRO A 65 -43.07 -19.45 24.09
CA PRO A 65 -43.11 -20.17 22.81
C PRO A 65 -43.43 -19.26 21.61
N GLY A 66 -43.02 -19.64 20.40
CA GLY A 66 -43.37 -18.93 19.16
C GLY A 66 -42.63 -17.60 18.90
N VAL A 67 -41.68 -17.20 19.74
CA VAL A 67 -41.03 -15.88 19.69
C VAL A 67 -39.61 -15.89 19.13
N SER A 68 -39.11 -14.70 18.71
CA SER A 68 -37.68 -14.48 18.48
C SER A 68 -36.91 -14.52 19.77
N ILE A 69 -35.69 -15.03 19.70
CA ILE A 69 -34.75 -15.02 20.83
C ILE A 69 -33.72 -13.91 20.64
N ILE A 70 -33.02 -13.57 21.72
CA ILE A 70 -32.00 -12.52 21.70
C ILE A 70 -30.71 -13.10 21.10
N GLU A 71 -30.07 -12.36 20.20
CA GLU A 71 -28.72 -12.68 19.76
C GLU A 71 -27.71 -12.13 20.78
N PRO A 72 -26.81 -12.95 21.33
CA PRO A 72 -25.75 -12.46 22.21
C PRO A 72 -24.86 -11.42 21.49
N GLY A 73 -24.85 -10.19 21.98
CA GLY A 73 -24.13 -9.07 21.37
C GLY A 73 -24.82 -8.42 20.17
N GLY A 74 -26.05 -8.84 19.83
CA GLY A 74 -26.79 -8.26 18.72
C GLY A 74 -27.24 -6.82 18.98
N GLU A 75 -27.37 -6.02 17.92
CA GLU A 75 -27.71 -4.58 17.98
C GLU A 75 -29.06 -4.28 18.68
N GLN A 76 -29.95 -5.27 18.73
CA GLN A 76 -31.33 -5.09 19.18
C GLN A 76 -31.52 -5.19 20.70
N ASN A 77 -30.51 -5.62 21.48
CA ASN A 77 -30.63 -5.74 22.94
C ASN A 77 -29.27 -5.83 23.69
N THR A 78 -29.04 -4.96 24.68
CA THR A 78 -27.82 -4.92 25.51
C THR A 78 -27.81 -5.91 26.69
N GLN A 79 -28.87 -6.71 26.86
CA GLN A 79 -29.01 -7.62 28.01
C GLN A 79 -28.08 -8.84 27.97
N ILE A 80 -27.60 -9.23 26.80
CA ILE A 80 -26.68 -10.36 26.63
C ILE A 80 -25.50 -9.87 25.80
N SER A 81 -24.34 -9.72 26.42
CA SER A 81 -23.10 -9.41 25.69
C SER A 81 -22.68 -10.60 24.83
N ALA A 82 -22.02 -10.35 23.70
CA ALA A 82 -21.33 -11.41 22.97
C ALA A 82 -20.31 -12.10 23.89
N PRO A 83 -20.18 -13.43 23.83
CA PRO A 83 -19.09 -14.08 24.54
C PRO A 83 -17.76 -13.65 23.92
N THR A 84 -16.70 -13.77 24.72
CA THR A 84 -15.34 -13.40 24.33
C THR A 84 -14.42 -14.61 24.41
N ARG A 85 -13.51 -14.69 23.46
CA ARG A 85 -12.38 -15.62 23.41
C ARG A 85 -11.20 -14.88 22.80
N THR A 86 -9.99 -15.13 23.30
CA THR A 86 -8.78 -14.45 22.83
C THR A 86 -8.65 -14.60 21.32
N ASP A 87 -8.43 -13.49 20.62
CA ASP A 87 -8.19 -13.39 19.16
C ASP A 87 -9.28 -13.99 18.26
N MET A 88 -10.49 -14.20 18.79
CA MET A 88 -11.60 -14.81 18.05
C MET A 88 -12.91 -14.05 18.27
N HIS A 89 -13.83 -14.22 17.32
CA HIS A 89 -15.22 -13.77 17.43
C HIS A 89 -16.17 -14.95 17.18
N VAL A 90 -17.41 -14.82 17.65
CA VAL A 90 -18.46 -15.78 17.29
C VAL A 90 -18.93 -15.47 15.88
N SER A 91 -18.69 -16.39 14.94
CA SER A 91 -19.12 -16.28 13.55
C SER A 91 -20.52 -16.82 13.31
N ALA A 92 -20.99 -17.76 14.14
CA ALA A 92 -22.33 -18.32 14.06
C ALA A 92 -22.76 -19.00 15.36
N TRP A 93 -24.06 -19.27 15.49
CA TRP A 93 -24.62 -20.11 16.55
C TRP A 93 -25.31 -21.31 15.91
N TYR A 94 -24.89 -22.52 16.26
CA TYR A 94 -25.46 -23.75 15.74
C TYR A 94 -26.38 -24.42 16.76
N PRO A 95 -27.61 -24.79 16.38
CA PRO A 95 -28.43 -25.64 17.22
C PRO A 95 -27.74 -26.99 17.46
N VAL A 96 -27.79 -27.46 18.70
CA VAL A 96 -27.28 -28.77 19.12
C VAL A 96 -28.43 -29.76 19.13
N GLN A 97 -28.22 -30.93 18.54
CA GLN A 97 -29.19 -32.03 18.58
C GLN A 97 -29.42 -32.48 20.02
N LEU A 98 -30.69 -32.58 20.42
CA LEU A 98 -31.06 -33.02 21.76
C LEU A 98 -31.51 -34.48 21.77
N ASP A 99 -31.32 -35.18 22.90
CA ASP A 99 -31.90 -36.50 23.15
C ASP A 99 -33.37 -36.40 23.61
N GLU A 100 -34.02 -37.55 23.82
CA GLU A 100 -35.42 -37.63 24.28
C GLU A 100 -35.65 -36.98 25.66
N SER A 101 -34.59 -36.79 26.45
CA SER A 101 -34.63 -36.11 27.75
C SER A 101 -34.28 -34.61 27.65
N GLY A 102 -34.04 -34.10 26.44
CA GLY A 102 -33.68 -32.71 26.18
C GLY A 102 -32.21 -32.38 26.49
N ASN A 103 -31.32 -33.36 26.63
CA ASN A 103 -29.90 -33.11 26.85
C ASN A 103 -29.14 -33.03 25.52
N PRO A 104 -28.08 -32.19 25.42
CA PRO A 104 -27.29 -32.07 24.20
C PRO A 104 -26.56 -33.38 23.88
N ARG A 105 -26.74 -33.88 22.65
CA ARG A 105 -26.07 -35.08 22.16
C ARG A 105 -24.63 -34.77 21.80
N LYS A 106 -23.75 -35.73 22.11
CA LYS A 106 -22.32 -35.67 21.80
C LYS A 106 -21.91 -36.87 20.97
N ASP A 107 -20.91 -36.68 20.11
CA ASP A 107 -20.30 -37.74 19.32
C ASP A 107 -19.28 -38.55 20.16
N GLY A 108 -18.61 -39.51 19.52
CA GLY A 108 -17.61 -40.36 20.17
C GLY A 108 -16.35 -39.63 20.66
N SER A 109 -16.12 -38.39 20.22
CA SER A 109 -15.03 -37.52 20.69
C SER A 109 -15.43 -36.63 21.87
N GLY A 110 -16.73 -36.55 22.17
CA GLY A 110 -17.28 -35.67 23.20
C GLY A 110 -17.68 -34.27 22.68
N ALA A 111 -17.59 -34.03 21.37
CA ALA A 111 -18.07 -32.82 20.71
C ALA A 111 -19.59 -32.86 20.52
N TYR A 112 -20.25 -31.70 20.50
CA TYR A 112 -21.69 -31.63 20.25
C TYR A 112 -22.03 -32.06 18.82
N ILE A 113 -23.14 -32.78 18.67
CA ILE A 113 -23.71 -33.05 17.34
C ILE A 113 -24.58 -31.85 16.97
N LEU A 114 -24.16 -31.09 15.96
CA LEU A 114 -24.81 -29.86 15.52
C LEU A 114 -25.84 -30.13 14.41
N GLU A 115 -26.85 -29.27 14.30
CA GLU A 115 -27.67 -29.16 13.10
C GLU A 115 -26.85 -28.59 11.93
N GLU A 116 -27.25 -28.87 10.68
CA GLU A 116 -26.48 -28.47 9.49
C GLU A 116 -26.44 -26.95 9.27
N SER A 117 -27.52 -26.25 9.64
CA SER A 117 -27.66 -24.81 9.41
C SER A 117 -27.55 -24.02 10.72
N PRO A 118 -26.88 -22.86 10.72
CA PRO A 118 -26.85 -21.99 11.87
C PRO A 118 -28.23 -21.39 12.16
N TRP A 119 -28.44 -20.99 13.41
CA TRP A 119 -29.64 -20.29 13.84
C TRP A 119 -29.65 -18.86 13.31
N ASP A 120 -30.68 -18.49 12.56
CA ASP A 120 -30.88 -17.13 12.08
C ASP A 120 -31.77 -16.33 13.04
N PHE A 121 -31.16 -15.49 13.86
CA PHE A 121 -31.84 -14.66 14.86
C PHE A 121 -32.85 -13.67 14.27
N SER A 122 -32.70 -13.29 13.00
CA SER A 122 -33.58 -12.33 12.33
C SER A 122 -34.90 -12.99 11.90
N SER A 123 -34.83 -14.19 11.34
CA SER A 123 -35.97 -14.85 10.70
C SER A 123 -36.56 -16.00 11.52
N MET A 124 -35.74 -16.75 12.27
CA MET A 124 -36.21 -17.91 13.03
C MET A 124 -36.93 -17.52 14.32
N ARG A 125 -37.81 -18.41 14.76
CA ARG A 125 -38.61 -18.28 15.98
C ARG A 125 -38.59 -19.62 16.71
N LEU A 126 -38.71 -19.59 18.03
CA LEU A 126 -38.93 -20.80 18.80
C LEU A 126 -40.20 -21.51 18.35
N PRO A 127 -40.28 -22.85 18.44
CA PRO A 127 -41.53 -23.57 18.27
C PRO A 127 -42.63 -23.00 19.16
N ASP A 128 -43.86 -22.97 18.64
CA ASP A 128 -45.07 -22.58 19.40
C ASP A 128 -45.57 -23.79 20.20
N GLU A 129 -44.71 -24.30 21.08
CA GLU A 129 -44.94 -25.46 21.93
C GLU A 129 -44.38 -25.20 23.33
N ASP A 130 -45.18 -25.52 24.36
CA ASP A 130 -44.78 -25.37 25.76
C ASP A 130 -43.63 -26.30 26.12
N GLY A 131 -42.67 -25.78 26.88
CA GLY A 131 -41.52 -26.56 27.35
C GLY A 131 -40.46 -26.82 26.28
N CYS A 132 -40.57 -26.22 25.08
CA CYS A 132 -39.57 -26.41 24.04
C CYS A 132 -38.18 -25.96 24.50
N LYS A 133 -37.15 -26.71 24.08
CA LYS A 133 -35.76 -26.47 24.47
C LYS A 133 -34.90 -26.28 23.23
N LEU A 134 -34.16 -25.18 23.20
CA LEU A 134 -33.16 -24.88 22.18
C LEU A 134 -31.80 -24.74 22.84
N TYR A 135 -30.81 -25.47 22.33
CA TYR A 135 -29.43 -25.39 22.78
C TYR A 135 -28.59 -24.88 21.60
N LEU A 136 -27.90 -23.76 21.78
CA LEU A 136 -27.07 -23.13 20.76
C LEU A 136 -25.61 -23.18 21.20
N SER A 137 -24.75 -23.74 20.34
CA SER A 137 -23.30 -23.73 20.53
C SER A 137 -22.68 -22.64 19.65
N ALA A 138 -21.80 -21.83 20.24
CA ALA A 138 -21.03 -20.82 19.52
C ALA A 138 -20.02 -21.48 18.58
N HIS A 139 -19.94 -20.97 17.36
CA HIS A 139 -18.88 -21.26 16.41
C HIS A 139 -17.90 -20.08 16.39
N TRP A 140 -16.62 -20.37 16.60
CA TRP A 140 -15.57 -19.35 16.72
C TRP A 140 -14.73 -19.25 15.46
N SER A 141 -14.45 -18.03 15.03
CA SER A 141 -13.54 -17.71 13.93
C SER A 141 -12.44 -16.77 14.41
N MET A 142 -11.25 -16.88 13.81
CA MET A 142 -10.14 -15.97 14.10
C MET A 142 -10.49 -14.53 13.73
N ASN A 143 -9.99 -13.58 14.51
CA ASN A 143 -9.99 -12.17 14.14
C ASN A 143 -8.81 -11.95 13.21
N TYR A 144 -9.07 -11.89 11.91
CA TYR A 144 -8.02 -11.67 10.94
C TYR A 144 -7.66 -10.17 10.84
N LYS A 145 -6.37 -9.86 10.78
CA LYS A 145 -5.87 -8.49 10.74
C LYS A 145 -4.73 -8.30 9.74
N LEU A 146 -4.79 -7.20 8.99
CA LEU A 146 -3.64 -6.65 8.27
C LEU A 146 -3.11 -5.43 9.03
N ILE A 147 -1.82 -5.42 9.34
CA ILE A 147 -1.10 -4.27 9.90
C ILE A 147 -0.28 -3.62 8.80
N VAL A 148 -0.40 -2.31 8.67
CA VAL A 148 0.55 -1.46 7.96
C VAL A 148 1.46 -0.81 8.99
N ASP A 149 2.70 -1.29 9.05
CA ASP A 149 3.76 -0.78 9.89
C ASP A 149 4.50 0.36 9.17
N VAL A 150 4.48 1.56 9.77
CA VAL A 150 5.07 2.76 9.15
C VAL A 150 6.57 2.93 9.44
N GLY A 151 7.18 2.03 10.21
CA GLY A 151 8.58 2.12 10.65
C GLY A 151 8.75 2.84 11.99
N GLU A 152 9.90 2.59 12.64
CA GLU A 152 10.21 3.13 13.97
C GLU A 152 10.34 4.65 13.96
N ASP A 153 11.03 5.22 12.97
CA ASP A 153 11.25 6.66 12.86
C ASP A 153 9.94 7.42 12.64
N ALA A 154 9.09 6.93 11.73
CA ALA A 154 7.77 7.53 11.50
C ALA A 154 6.90 7.49 12.76
N ARG A 155 6.95 6.39 13.53
CA ARG A 155 6.26 6.30 14.82
C ARG A 155 6.83 7.25 15.86
N ALA A 156 8.14 7.46 15.89
CA ALA A 156 8.78 8.43 16.78
C ALA A 156 8.31 9.86 16.47
N ASP A 157 8.00 10.15 15.21
CA ASP A 157 7.40 11.41 14.75
C ASP A 157 5.86 11.47 14.89
N GLY A 158 5.24 10.45 15.48
CA GLY A 158 3.80 10.41 15.78
C GLY A 158 2.91 9.88 14.65
N VAL A 159 3.49 9.25 13.61
CA VAL A 159 2.72 8.53 12.59
C VAL A 159 2.33 7.15 13.14
N GLU A 160 1.04 6.86 13.20
CA GLU A 160 0.55 5.59 13.74
C GLU A 160 0.53 4.47 12.69
N ASN A 161 0.81 3.25 13.12
CA ASN A 161 0.52 2.04 12.35
C ASN A 161 -1.00 1.99 12.05
N LYS A 162 -1.37 1.46 10.88
CA LYS A 162 -2.79 1.23 10.55
C LYS A 162 -3.15 -0.24 10.69
N GLU A 163 -4.29 -0.49 11.31
CA GLU A 163 -4.86 -1.83 11.44
C GLU A 163 -6.14 -1.95 10.62
N TYR A 164 -6.25 -3.05 9.88
CA TYR A 164 -7.43 -3.40 9.09
C TYR A 164 -8.00 -4.72 9.62
N THR A 165 -9.16 -4.66 10.26
CA THR A 165 -9.82 -5.78 10.94
C THR A 165 -11.12 -6.21 10.25
N ASP A 166 -11.39 -5.72 9.04
CA ASP A 166 -12.62 -6.00 8.28
C ASP A 166 -12.60 -7.40 7.61
N TYR A 167 -11.62 -8.23 7.96
CA TYR A 167 -11.46 -9.59 7.44
C TYR A 167 -12.21 -10.58 8.33
N ASP A 168 -13.37 -11.06 7.86
CA ASP A 168 -14.27 -11.96 8.58
C ASP A 168 -13.99 -13.45 8.33
N LYS A 169 -13.12 -13.75 7.35
CA LYS A 169 -12.73 -15.10 6.93
C LYS A 169 -11.31 -15.13 6.40
N ALA A 170 -10.70 -16.31 6.43
CA ALA A 170 -9.44 -16.58 5.76
C ALA A 170 -9.51 -16.21 4.27
N GLY A 171 -8.43 -15.63 3.75
CA GLY A 171 -8.39 -15.17 2.37
C GLY A 171 -7.26 -14.17 2.09
N PRO A 172 -7.11 -13.80 0.82
CA PRO A 172 -6.10 -12.82 0.41
C PRO A 172 -6.42 -11.43 0.96
N VAL A 173 -5.37 -10.69 1.32
CA VAL A 173 -5.52 -9.27 1.66
C VAL A 173 -5.52 -8.40 0.41
N SER A 174 -6.11 -7.21 0.54
CA SER A 174 -6.11 -6.20 -0.51
C SER A 174 -5.28 -4.99 -0.09
N GLN A 175 -4.75 -4.28 -1.09
CA GLN A 175 -4.04 -3.03 -0.83
C GLN A 175 -4.91 -2.03 -0.07
N PRO A 176 -4.39 -1.40 0.99
CA PRO A 176 -5.05 -0.30 1.67
C PRO A 176 -5.44 0.83 0.72
N GLY A 177 -6.66 1.36 0.86
CA GLY A 177 -7.18 2.39 -0.04
C GLY A 177 -6.51 3.77 0.08
N ILE A 178 -5.94 4.11 1.25
CA ILE A 178 -5.25 5.38 1.48
C ILE A 178 -3.89 5.11 2.11
N ALA A 179 -2.83 5.49 1.39
CA ALA A 179 -1.46 5.42 1.89
C ALA A 179 -1.29 6.24 3.18
N PRO A 180 -0.44 5.79 4.12
CA PRO A 180 -0.05 6.62 5.26
C PRO A 180 0.66 7.89 4.77
N ARG A 181 0.69 8.91 5.64
CA ARG A 181 1.38 10.18 5.39
C ARG A 181 2.33 10.46 6.53
N TRP A 182 3.50 10.99 6.20
CA TRP A 182 4.52 11.43 7.14
C TRP A 182 5.10 12.72 6.59
N ASP A 183 4.94 13.83 7.32
CA ASP A 183 5.35 15.14 6.83
C ASP A 183 6.87 15.19 6.58
N GLY A 184 7.26 15.80 5.45
CA GLY A 184 8.67 15.84 5.02
C GLY A 184 9.18 14.52 4.44
N HIS A 185 8.30 13.55 4.19
CA HIS A 185 8.64 12.25 3.61
C HIS A 185 7.66 11.87 2.51
N THR A 186 8.17 11.15 1.52
CA THR A 186 7.35 10.61 0.43
C THR A 186 7.08 9.14 0.68
N PHE A 187 5.79 8.76 0.69
CA PHE A 187 5.41 7.35 0.64
C PHE A 187 5.92 6.76 -0.68
N TYR A 188 6.80 5.75 -0.61
CA TYR A 188 7.35 5.14 -1.81
C TYR A 188 6.55 3.91 -2.23
N TYR A 189 6.53 2.88 -1.38
CA TYR A 189 5.79 1.65 -1.64
C TYR A 189 5.59 0.82 -0.37
N TYR A 190 4.72 -0.19 -0.48
CA TYR A 190 4.57 -1.22 0.53
C TYR A 190 5.47 -2.41 0.25
N TYR A 191 5.94 -3.07 1.29
CA TYR A 191 6.68 -4.33 1.19
C TYR A 191 6.35 -5.26 2.35
N TYR A 192 6.68 -6.54 2.22
CA TYR A 192 6.71 -7.48 3.33
C TYR A 192 8.12 -8.09 3.44
N LEU A 193 8.41 -8.72 4.58
CA LEU A 193 9.64 -9.47 4.77
C LEU A 193 9.36 -10.95 4.49
N ASN A 194 10.11 -11.56 3.58
CA ASN A 194 10.03 -12.99 3.34
C ASN A 194 10.64 -13.79 4.51
N ALA A 195 10.67 -15.13 4.38
CA ALA A 195 11.22 -16.01 5.41
C ALA A 195 12.72 -15.71 5.69
N GLU A 196 13.44 -15.20 4.70
CA GLU A 196 14.85 -14.83 4.74
C GLU A 196 15.09 -13.41 5.27
N GLN A 197 14.04 -12.69 5.69
CA GLN A 197 14.10 -11.27 6.11
C GLN A 197 14.51 -10.30 5.00
N GLU A 198 14.28 -10.68 3.74
CA GLU A 198 14.48 -9.81 2.59
C GLU A 198 13.18 -9.07 2.26
N GLU A 199 13.36 -7.83 1.83
CA GLU A 199 12.27 -6.96 1.40
C GLU A 199 11.68 -7.42 0.07
N VAL A 200 10.39 -7.72 0.09
CA VAL A 200 9.61 -8.01 -1.11
C VAL A 200 8.58 -6.93 -1.32
N ARG A 201 8.82 -6.10 -2.33
CA ARG A 201 7.95 -4.98 -2.70
C ARG A 201 6.62 -5.46 -3.32
N LEU A 202 5.53 -4.85 -2.88
CA LEU A 202 4.17 -5.06 -3.37
C LEU A 202 3.83 -4.00 -4.44
N ARG A 203 3.78 -4.38 -5.72
CA ARG A 203 3.58 -3.47 -6.87
C ARG A 203 2.17 -3.51 -7.45
N SER A 204 1.48 -4.62 -7.28
CA SER A 204 0.23 -4.91 -7.99
C SER A 204 -0.77 -5.67 -7.13
N THR A 205 -2.04 -5.70 -7.55
CA THR A 205 -3.08 -6.52 -6.92
C THR A 205 -2.68 -7.99 -6.82
N SER A 206 -1.91 -8.51 -7.78
CA SER A 206 -1.42 -9.89 -7.75
C SER A 206 -0.41 -10.14 -6.64
N ASP A 207 0.41 -9.15 -6.29
CA ASP A 207 1.37 -9.27 -5.18
C ASP A 207 0.62 -9.29 -3.84
N TRP A 208 -0.37 -8.41 -3.68
CA TRP A 208 -1.25 -8.41 -2.51
C TRP A 208 -2.03 -9.71 -2.35
N ALA A 209 -2.51 -10.29 -3.45
CA ALA A 209 -3.26 -11.55 -3.42
C ALA A 209 -2.43 -12.77 -2.94
N GLN A 210 -1.10 -12.67 -2.93
CA GLN A 210 -0.22 -13.71 -2.39
C GLN A 210 -0.17 -13.70 -0.85
N LEU A 211 -0.54 -12.58 -0.22
CA LEU A 211 -0.60 -12.43 1.21
C LEU A 211 -1.97 -12.95 1.70
N VAL A 212 -1.98 -14.18 2.25
CA VAL A 212 -3.21 -14.89 2.61
C VAL A 212 -3.31 -15.06 4.12
N LEU A 213 -4.37 -14.51 4.71
CA LEU A 213 -4.75 -14.73 6.10
C LEU A 213 -5.31 -16.14 6.26
N THR A 214 -4.82 -16.89 7.23
CA THR A 214 -5.29 -18.24 7.59
C THR A 214 -5.45 -18.36 9.09
N ASP A 215 -6.03 -19.46 9.59
CA ASP A 215 -6.15 -19.68 11.03
C ASP A 215 -4.78 -19.82 11.71
N GLU A 216 -3.76 -20.29 10.96
CA GLU A 216 -2.37 -20.36 11.40
C GLU A 216 -1.63 -19.01 11.26
N THR A 217 -2.09 -18.15 10.35
CA THR A 217 -1.54 -16.81 10.11
C THR A 217 -2.68 -15.78 10.12
N PRO A 218 -3.29 -15.52 11.30
CA PRO A 218 -4.43 -14.63 11.39
C PRO A 218 -4.04 -13.16 11.30
N GLU A 219 -2.74 -12.85 11.37
CA GLU A 219 -2.20 -11.50 11.27
C GLU A 219 -1.12 -11.46 10.19
N ILE A 220 -1.21 -10.48 9.30
CA ILE A 220 -0.15 -10.16 8.33
C ILE A 220 0.31 -8.74 8.59
N THR A 221 1.63 -8.53 8.62
CA THR A 221 2.24 -7.21 8.67
C THR A 221 2.91 -6.88 7.33
N VAL A 222 2.56 -5.73 6.78
CA VAL A 222 3.28 -5.09 5.67
C VAL A 222 3.89 -3.79 6.17
N TYR A 223 4.98 -3.39 5.55
CA TYR A 223 5.79 -2.25 5.93
C TYR A 223 5.75 -1.17 4.86
N VAL A 224 6.05 0.06 5.25
CA VAL A 224 6.17 1.20 4.34
C VAL A 224 7.63 1.52 4.09
N ARG A 225 8.00 1.67 2.82
CA ARG A 225 9.24 2.31 2.42
C ARG A 225 8.99 3.80 2.24
N TRP A 226 9.73 4.62 2.99
CA TRP A 226 9.73 6.07 2.87
C TRP A 226 10.95 6.56 2.11
N LEU A 227 10.80 7.67 1.41
CA LEU A 227 11.91 8.51 0.97
C LEU A 227 11.94 9.74 1.87
N GLU A 228 13.11 10.08 2.39
CA GLU A 228 13.32 11.33 3.12
C GLU A 228 13.23 12.51 2.15
N GLY A 229 12.38 13.49 2.46
CA GLY A 229 12.06 14.62 1.60
C GLY A 229 10.82 14.42 0.73
N GLU A 230 10.46 15.49 0.02
CA GLU A 230 9.37 15.51 -0.95
C GLU A 230 9.92 15.12 -2.33
N TRP A 231 9.45 13.98 -2.86
CA TRP A 231 9.91 13.37 -4.12
C TRP A 231 8.75 13.18 -5.09
N THR A 232 9.02 13.47 -6.36
CA THR A 232 8.17 13.06 -7.48
C THR A 232 8.65 11.71 -8.00
N ILE A 233 7.81 10.68 -7.86
CA ILE A 233 8.11 9.32 -8.35
C ILE A 233 7.68 9.20 -9.82
N ILE A 234 8.63 8.82 -10.67
CA ILE A 234 8.46 8.68 -12.12
C ILE A 234 8.55 7.19 -12.48
N ASN A 235 7.47 6.64 -13.03
CA ASN A 235 7.42 5.23 -13.45
C ASN A 235 6.86 5.04 -14.87
N ARG A 236 6.67 6.13 -15.61
CA ARG A 236 6.21 6.11 -17.00
C ARG A 236 6.67 7.35 -17.75
N SER A 237 6.81 7.21 -19.06
CA SER A 237 7.30 8.25 -19.96
C SER A 237 6.50 9.55 -19.92
N SER A 238 5.19 9.48 -19.71
CA SER A 238 4.33 10.68 -19.64
C SER A 238 4.60 11.59 -18.44
N GLN A 239 5.39 11.15 -17.45
CA GLN A 239 5.82 11.97 -16.31
C GLN A 239 7.17 12.65 -16.53
N LEU A 240 7.92 12.30 -17.57
CA LEU A 240 9.17 12.98 -17.95
C LEU A 240 8.84 14.22 -18.80
N ASN A 241 8.16 15.19 -18.19
CA ASN A 241 7.94 16.49 -18.80
C ASN A 241 9.04 17.46 -18.34
N TRP A 242 10.11 17.55 -19.12
CA TRP A 242 11.27 18.36 -18.77
C TRP A 242 10.99 19.86 -18.56
N GLN A 243 9.90 20.38 -19.14
CA GLN A 243 9.50 21.79 -18.98
C GLN A 243 8.93 22.10 -17.60
N GLU A 244 8.70 21.07 -16.78
CA GLU A 244 8.25 21.17 -15.40
C GLU A 244 9.38 20.81 -14.42
N PHE A 245 10.61 20.62 -14.92
CA PHE A 245 11.78 20.24 -14.13
C PHE A 245 12.67 21.47 -13.94
N ASP A 246 12.30 22.29 -12.95
CA ASP A 246 13.04 23.52 -12.63
C ASP A 246 13.83 23.31 -11.32
N GLU A 247 13.08 22.99 -10.26
CA GLU A 247 13.52 22.73 -8.90
C GLU A 247 12.71 21.56 -8.30
N GLY A 248 13.32 20.68 -7.49
CA GLY A 248 12.62 19.57 -6.84
C GLY A 248 13.41 18.26 -6.82
N ASN A 249 12.89 17.25 -6.13
CA ASN A 249 13.48 15.91 -6.10
C ASN A 249 12.65 14.94 -6.94
N TYR A 250 13.31 14.21 -7.83
CA TYR A 250 12.70 13.29 -8.78
C TYR A 250 13.41 11.94 -8.69
N ILE A 251 12.65 10.86 -8.66
CA ILE A 251 13.20 9.51 -8.60
C ILE A 251 12.54 8.61 -9.65
N LEU A 252 13.35 7.88 -10.41
CA LEU A 252 12.85 6.83 -11.27
C LEU A 252 12.50 5.58 -10.46
N ASP A 253 11.39 4.97 -10.83
CA ASP A 253 10.85 3.75 -10.23
C ASP A 253 10.53 2.67 -11.28
N ALA A 254 10.94 2.93 -12.53
CA ALA A 254 10.92 2.01 -13.64
C ALA A 254 11.89 2.50 -14.71
N ASP A 255 12.30 1.59 -15.59
CA ASP A 255 12.95 1.97 -16.84
C ASP A 255 11.93 2.68 -17.75
N ILE A 256 12.37 3.75 -18.41
CA ILE A 256 11.52 4.64 -19.17
C ILE A 256 11.96 4.67 -20.64
N ASP A 257 11.14 4.10 -21.52
CA ASP A 257 11.29 4.23 -22.96
C ASP A 257 10.53 5.47 -23.45
N LEU A 258 11.25 6.45 -24.02
CA LEU A 258 10.67 7.66 -24.59
C LEU A 258 10.23 7.51 -26.05
N GLY A 259 10.52 6.39 -26.72
CA GLY A 259 10.05 6.10 -28.07
C GLY A 259 10.47 7.14 -29.12
N GLY A 260 11.59 7.82 -28.90
CA GLY A 260 12.11 8.91 -29.75
C GLY A 260 11.68 10.31 -29.31
N ASN A 261 10.88 10.45 -28.24
CA ASN A 261 10.49 11.78 -27.73
C ASN A 261 11.69 12.51 -27.11
N SER A 262 11.63 13.84 -27.15
CA SER A 262 12.65 14.71 -26.57
C SER A 262 12.57 14.71 -25.05
N PHE A 263 13.73 14.63 -24.40
CA PHE A 263 13.90 14.87 -22.97
C PHE A 263 15.22 15.60 -22.75
N ARG A 264 15.21 16.61 -21.88
CA ARG A 264 16.36 17.44 -21.54
C ARG A 264 16.22 17.99 -20.13
N PHE A 265 17.23 18.74 -19.69
CA PHE A 265 17.15 19.59 -18.51
C PHE A 265 17.55 20.99 -18.95
N ASP A 266 16.79 21.98 -18.50
CA ASP A 266 17.04 23.40 -18.77
C ASP A 266 17.36 24.09 -17.42
N ASP A 267 18.64 24.39 -17.20
CA ASP A 267 19.18 24.99 -15.97
C ASP A 267 18.72 24.29 -14.67
N PHE A 268 18.66 22.95 -14.67
CA PHE A 268 18.11 22.16 -13.57
C PHE A 268 18.90 22.36 -12.26
N THR A 269 18.19 22.70 -11.18
CA THR A 269 18.78 22.94 -9.84
C THR A 269 18.37 21.91 -8.79
N GLY A 270 17.49 20.97 -9.15
CA GLY A 270 16.96 19.94 -8.25
C GLY A 270 17.85 18.70 -8.12
N VAL A 271 17.24 17.61 -7.63
CA VAL A 271 17.84 16.28 -7.54
C VAL A 271 17.10 15.33 -8.47
N PHE A 272 17.81 14.72 -9.41
CA PHE A 272 17.29 13.64 -10.24
C PHE A 272 18.04 12.33 -9.91
N GLU A 273 17.33 11.43 -9.25
CA GLU A 273 17.78 10.10 -8.85
C GLU A 273 17.27 9.08 -9.86
N GLY A 274 18.17 8.56 -10.71
CA GLY A 274 17.83 7.47 -11.61
C GLY A 274 17.57 6.15 -10.89
N ASN A 275 18.01 5.99 -9.64
CA ASN A 275 17.76 4.79 -8.82
C ASN A 275 18.16 3.48 -9.53
N GLY A 276 19.17 3.54 -10.40
CA GLY A 276 19.65 2.42 -11.22
C GLY A 276 18.83 2.11 -12.47
N HIS A 277 17.80 2.92 -12.78
CA HIS A 277 16.95 2.74 -13.95
C HIS A 277 17.51 3.40 -15.22
N THR A 278 16.98 2.95 -16.35
CA THR A 278 17.34 3.43 -17.69
C THR A 278 16.31 4.40 -18.23
N ILE A 279 16.75 5.49 -18.86
CA ILE A 279 15.93 6.31 -19.77
C ILE A 279 16.45 6.05 -21.20
N SER A 280 15.59 5.53 -22.07
CA SER A 280 15.98 5.08 -23.40
C SER A 280 15.26 5.80 -24.54
N ASN A 281 15.87 5.74 -25.73
CA ASN A 281 15.31 6.19 -27.00
C ASN A 281 14.94 7.68 -26.98
N ILE A 282 15.92 8.53 -26.71
CA ILE A 282 15.75 10.00 -26.66
C ILE A 282 16.23 10.60 -27.99
N THR A 283 15.43 11.46 -28.61
CA THR A 283 15.89 12.29 -29.75
C THR A 283 15.70 13.76 -29.46
N VAL A 284 16.79 14.53 -29.54
CA VAL A 284 16.76 15.98 -29.40
C VAL A 284 17.42 16.61 -30.62
N GLU A 285 16.75 17.59 -31.21
CA GLU A 285 17.25 18.37 -32.34
C GLU A 285 17.24 19.86 -31.97
N ASP A 286 18.42 20.44 -31.79
CA ASP A 286 18.57 21.89 -31.60
C ASP A 286 19.09 22.52 -32.90
N SER A 287 18.29 23.41 -33.47
CA SER A 287 18.61 24.10 -34.71
C SER A 287 18.80 25.61 -34.49
N ARG A 288 19.80 26.19 -35.15
CA ARG A 288 20.10 27.64 -35.19
C ARG A 288 20.64 28.21 -33.87
N ASN A 289 21.62 27.54 -33.28
CA ASN A 289 22.20 27.95 -32.01
C ASN A 289 23.30 28.99 -32.17
N ALA A 290 23.17 30.09 -31.41
CA ALA A 290 24.11 31.21 -31.40
C ALA A 290 25.13 31.15 -30.24
N SER A 291 25.04 30.13 -29.37
CA SER A 291 25.93 29.98 -28.22
C SER A 291 27.16 29.15 -28.58
N ALA A 292 28.31 29.50 -27.99
CA ALA A 292 29.53 28.73 -28.07
C ALA A 292 29.40 27.39 -27.34
N GLU A 293 28.47 27.25 -26.39
CA GLU A 293 28.29 26.08 -25.54
C GLU A 293 26.92 25.45 -25.82
N GLN A 294 26.90 24.15 -26.10
CA GLN A 294 25.71 23.38 -26.45
C GLN A 294 25.67 22.08 -25.67
N SER A 295 24.51 21.75 -25.11
CA SER A 295 24.28 20.46 -24.48
C SER A 295 22.82 20.05 -24.43
N MET A 296 22.60 18.74 -24.31
CA MET A 296 21.26 18.20 -24.14
C MET A 296 20.75 18.44 -22.72
N PHE A 297 21.62 18.36 -21.72
CA PHE A 297 21.31 18.68 -20.34
C PHE A 297 22.06 19.96 -19.93
N THR A 298 21.39 20.82 -19.17
CA THR A 298 21.99 22.00 -18.56
C THR A 298 21.60 22.04 -17.09
N PHE A 299 22.55 22.45 -16.25
CA PHE A 299 22.44 22.41 -14.80
C PHE A 299 22.69 23.79 -14.23
N GLY A 300 21.78 24.24 -13.38
CA GLY A 300 21.96 25.42 -12.56
C GLY A 300 22.82 25.11 -11.33
N GLU A 301 22.98 26.12 -10.47
CA GLU A 301 23.71 25.97 -9.21
C GLU A 301 23.05 24.90 -8.32
N GLY A 302 23.82 23.88 -7.93
CA GLY A 302 23.35 22.83 -7.03
C GLY A 302 22.62 21.66 -7.68
N GLY A 303 22.38 21.67 -9.00
CA GLY A 303 21.75 20.56 -9.72
C GLY A 303 22.48 19.23 -9.51
N ILE A 304 21.73 18.17 -9.24
CA ILE A 304 22.23 16.80 -9.00
C ILE A 304 21.56 15.84 -9.97
N LEU A 305 22.37 15.05 -10.67
CA LEU A 305 21.93 13.94 -11.51
C LEU A 305 22.74 12.71 -11.15
N ARG A 306 22.08 11.62 -10.74
CA ARG A 306 22.81 10.41 -10.38
C ARG A 306 22.10 9.10 -10.64
N ASN A 307 22.90 8.04 -10.72
CA ASN A 307 22.48 6.62 -10.83
C ASN A 307 21.46 6.37 -11.95
N VAL A 308 21.68 6.95 -13.12
CA VAL A 308 20.81 6.78 -14.30
C VAL A 308 21.60 6.23 -15.48
N VAL A 309 20.98 5.37 -16.26
CA VAL A 309 21.51 4.94 -17.56
C VAL A 309 20.79 5.70 -18.66
N PHE A 310 21.53 6.38 -19.53
CA PHE A 310 21.01 6.91 -20.78
C PHE A 310 21.33 5.93 -21.91
N GLU A 311 20.29 5.39 -22.55
CA GLU A 311 20.42 4.41 -23.62
C GLU A 311 19.84 4.94 -24.94
N ASN A 312 20.58 4.76 -26.04
CA ASN A 312 20.13 5.12 -27.38
C ASN A 312 19.67 6.59 -27.48
N VAL A 313 20.49 7.51 -26.95
CA VAL A 313 20.28 8.95 -27.03
C VAL A 313 20.89 9.50 -28.33
N THR A 314 20.12 10.30 -29.07
CA THR A 314 20.60 11.03 -30.24
C THR A 314 20.42 12.53 -30.02
N TYR A 315 21.53 13.25 -29.92
CA TYR A 315 21.54 14.71 -29.84
C TYR A 315 22.07 15.34 -31.13
N SER A 316 21.20 16.04 -31.87
CA SER A 316 21.56 16.68 -33.13
C SER A 316 21.62 18.20 -32.99
N VAL A 317 22.76 18.79 -33.34
CA VAL A 317 23.03 20.23 -33.21
C VAL A 317 23.35 20.83 -34.56
N THR A 318 22.67 21.94 -34.90
CA THR A 318 22.98 22.74 -36.10
C THR A 318 23.55 24.10 -35.71
N LEU A 319 24.85 24.30 -36.00
CA LEU A 319 25.59 25.53 -35.73
C LEU A 319 25.52 26.46 -36.96
N THR A 320 25.16 27.73 -36.75
CA THR A 320 24.95 28.68 -37.88
C THR A 320 25.61 30.04 -37.71
N TYR A 321 26.14 30.36 -36.53
CA TYR A 321 26.64 31.70 -36.20
C TYR A 321 28.17 31.78 -36.20
N ALA A 322 28.74 32.97 -36.38
CA ALA A 322 30.17 33.14 -36.14
C ALA A 322 30.39 33.43 -34.66
N LEU A 323 31.41 32.82 -34.06
CA LEU A 323 31.90 33.20 -32.73
C LEU A 323 33.00 34.26 -32.88
N SER A 324 33.05 35.20 -31.95
CA SER A 324 34.11 36.22 -31.87
C SER A 324 35.12 35.86 -30.79
N GLY A 325 36.41 36.05 -31.05
CA GLY A 325 37.48 35.77 -30.09
C GLY A 325 38.80 35.53 -30.81
N GLU A 326 39.90 35.39 -30.06
CA GLU A 326 41.21 35.06 -30.64
C GLU A 326 41.25 33.63 -31.19
N GLU A 327 40.60 32.68 -30.51
CA GLU A 327 40.48 31.27 -30.93
C GLU A 327 39.06 30.75 -30.68
N PRO A 328 38.08 31.13 -31.52
CA PRO A 328 36.69 30.70 -31.34
C PRO A 328 36.57 29.18 -31.46
N SER A 329 35.82 28.56 -30.54
CA SER A 329 35.45 27.14 -30.60
C SER A 329 34.04 26.94 -30.06
N TYR A 330 33.33 25.98 -30.64
CA TYR A 330 32.10 25.45 -30.06
C TYR A 330 32.43 24.33 -29.08
N TYR A 331 31.70 24.24 -27.97
CA TYR A 331 31.84 23.20 -26.97
C TYR A 331 30.53 22.43 -26.87
N ILE A 332 30.56 21.14 -27.16
CA ILE A 332 29.38 20.30 -27.27
C ILE A 332 29.53 19.05 -26.41
N GLY A 333 28.53 18.76 -25.58
CA GLY A 333 28.46 17.51 -24.82
C GLY A 333 27.03 17.16 -24.43
N LEU A 334 26.76 15.92 -24.05
CA LEU A 334 25.44 15.54 -23.56
C LEU A 334 25.11 16.22 -22.22
N LEU A 335 26.04 16.22 -21.26
CA LEU A 335 25.83 16.76 -19.92
C LEU A 335 26.15 18.26 -19.81
N ALA A 336 27.16 18.75 -20.54
CA ALA A 336 27.43 20.18 -20.66
C ALA A 336 28.31 20.48 -21.87
N GLY A 337 28.15 21.66 -22.48
CA GLY A 337 29.15 22.21 -23.38
C GLY A 337 30.43 22.53 -22.61
N ASN A 338 30.31 23.28 -21.51
CA ASN A 338 31.41 23.65 -20.64
C ASN A 338 31.10 23.26 -19.18
N ALA A 339 31.98 22.47 -18.57
CA ALA A 339 31.79 21.98 -17.20
C ALA A 339 32.63 22.70 -16.15
N GLU A 340 33.42 23.73 -16.50
CA GLU A 340 34.34 24.41 -15.57
C GLU A 340 33.61 24.97 -14.33
N GLY A 341 32.37 25.43 -14.50
CA GLY A 341 31.53 25.93 -13.40
C GLY A 341 30.70 24.86 -12.67
N LEU A 342 30.72 23.60 -13.12
CA LEU A 342 29.88 22.54 -12.56
C LEU A 342 30.60 21.81 -11.42
N ASN A 343 29.85 21.46 -10.38
CA ASN A 343 30.30 20.50 -9.38
C ASN A 343 30.09 19.07 -9.89
N LEU A 344 31.14 18.46 -10.43
CA LEU A 344 31.06 17.11 -11.01
C LEU A 344 30.72 16.02 -9.99
N GLU A 345 30.87 16.24 -8.68
CA GLU A 345 30.43 15.28 -7.66
C GLU A 345 28.90 15.11 -7.65
N ASN A 346 28.17 16.14 -8.08
CA ASN A 346 26.72 16.10 -8.24
C ASN A 346 26.27 15.30 -9.47
N LEU A 347 27.19 14.97 -10.38
CA LEU A 347 26.96 14.17 -11.57
C LEU A 347 27.65 12.82 -11.37
N SER A 348 26.95 11.81 -10.86
CA SER A 348 27.59 10.56 -10.43
C SER A 348 26.78 9.31 -10.75
N GLY A 349 27.44 8.17 -11.00
CA GLY A 349 26.71 6.95 -11.33
C GLY A 349 25.92 7.01 -12.64
N ILE A 350 26.29 7.92 -13.56
CA ILE A 350 25.61 8.07 -14.87
C ILE A 350 26.30 7.19 -15.91
N ALA A 351 25.54 6.34 -16.60
CA ALA A 351 26.03 5.52 -17.71
C ALA A 351 25.46 5.96 -19.06
N PHE A 352 26.23 5.75 -20.13
CA PHE A 352 25.83 6.03 -21.51
C PHE A 352 25.99 4.77 -22.37
N VAL A 353 24.94 4.36 -23.08
CA VAL A 353 24.96 3.17 -23.95
C VAL A 353 24.37 3.52 -25.31
N GLY A 354 25.09 3.25 -26.41
CA GLY A 354 24.63 3.56 -27.76
C GLY A 354 24.27 5.04 -28.00
N CYS A 355 24.89 5.97 -27.27
CA CYS A 355 24.59 7.40 -27.39
C CYS A 355 25.38 8.07 -28.51
N SER A 356 24.79 9.06 -29.17
CA SER A 356 25.42 9.80 -30.26
C SER A 356 25.12 11.30 -30.26
N ILE A 357 26.09 12.07 -30.73
CA ILE A 357 25.98 13.50 -31.02
C ILE A 357 26.26 13.71 -32.51
N ASN A 358 25.33 14.37 -33.20
CA ASN A 358 25.48 14.75 -34.61
C ASN A 358 25.56 16.27 -34.73
N VAL A 359 26.73 16.78 -35.12
CA VAL A 359 27.00 18.21 -35.26
C VAL A 359 27.09 18.56 -36.73
N SER A 360 26.35 19.57 -37.15
CA SER A 360 26.44 20.13 -38.51
C SER A 360 26.70 21.63 -38.45
N SER A 361 27.64 22.10 -39.26
CA SER A 361 28.02 23.52 -39.32
C SER A 361 27.64 24.16 -40.65
N PHE A 362 26.91 25.26 -40.61
CA PHE A 362 26.49 26.01 -41.80
C PHE A 362 26.81 27.51 -41.70
N GLY A 363 26.81 28.18 -42.84
CA GLY A 363 26.91 29.64 -42.89
C GLY A 363 28.21 30.14 -42.25
N SER A 364 28.10 31.08 -41.31
CA SER A 364 29.26 31.70 -40.67
C SER A 364 29.86 30.87 -39.53
N ALA A 365 29.25 29.74 -39.15
CA ALA A 365 29.86 28.75 -38.26
C ALA A 365 30.84 27.83 -38.98
N TYR A 366 30.79 27.77 -40.32
CA TYR A 366 31.60 26.85 -41.10
C TYR A 366 33.10 27.08 -40.88
N GLY A 367 33.82 26.02 -40.51
CA GLY A 367 35.27 26.06 -40.24
C GLY A 367 35.66 26.48 -38.83
N ILE A 368 34.70 26.82 -37.96
CA ILE A 368 34.97 27.00 -36.53
C ILE A 368 35.13 25.63 -35.88
N PRO A 369 36.20 25.38 -35.10
CA PRO A 369 36.42 24.10 -34.40
C PRO A 369 35.28 23.75 -33.45
N VAL A 370 35.02 22.45 -33.32
CA VAL A 370 34.08 21.87 -32.35
C VAL A 370 34.87 21.02 -31.35
N GLN A 371 34.71 21.32 -30.07
CA GLN A 371 35.29 20.64 -28.92
C GLN A 371 34.23 19.76 -28.27
N TYR A 372 34.58 18.50 -28.05
CA TYR A 372 33.69 17.46 -27.50
C TYR A 372 34.47 16.46 -26.64
N GLY A 373 35.57 16.88 -26.02
CA GLY A 373 36.40 16.02 -25.17
C GLY A 373 37.16 14.91 -25.91
N GLN A 374 37.52 15.13 -27.18
CA GLN A 374 38.16 14.13 -28.04
C GLN A 374 39.37 13.43 -27.39
N GLY A 375 39.39 12.09 -27.44
CA GLY A 375 40.55 11.30 -26.97
C GLY A 375 40.66 11.15 -25.45
N THR A 376 39.57 11.42 -24.73
CA THR A 376 39.50 11.33 -23.27
C THR A 376 38.40 10.35 -22.83
N SER A 377 38.30 10.06 -21.52
CA SER A 377 37.22 9.23 -20.96
C SER A 377 35.86 9.94 -20.91
N TYR A 378 35.78 11.21 -21.33
CA TYR A 378 34.55 12.01 -21.32
C TYR A 378 34.11 12.48 -22.71
N GLU A 379 34.64 11.86 -23.77
CA GLU A 379 34.29 12.18 -25.15
C GLU A 379 32.77 12.18 -25.37
N GLY A 380 32.23 13.28 -25.89
CA GLY A 380 30.81 13.54 -26.11
C GLY A 380 29.97 13.74 -24.84
N ILE A 381 30.51 13.53 -23.65
CA ILE A 381 29.80 13.79 -22.37
C ILE A 381 29.91 15.27 -22.03
N PHE A 382 31.12 15.83 -22.15
CA PHE A 382 31.40 17.26 -21.96
C PHE A 382 32.15 17.82 -23.16
N GLY A 383 31.87 19.07 -23.53
CA GLY A 383 32.67 19.79 -24.52
C GLY A 383 34.06 20.13 -23.99
N THR A 384 34.13 20.60 -22.74
CA THR A 384 35.38 20.84 -22.00
C THR A 384 35.19 20.67 -20.49
N LEU A 385 36.28 20.39 -19.78
CA LEU A 385 36.38 20.38 -18.32
C LEU A 385 37.32 21.52 -17.87
N GLY A 386 37.11 22.01 -16.65
CA GLY A 386 38.02 22.95 -16.00
C GLY A 386 39.36 22.32 -15.60
N GLU A 387 40.35 23.16 -15.31
CA GLU A 387 41.69 22.69 -14.91
C GLU A 387 41.61 21.81 -13.64
N GLY A 388 42.14 20.59 -13.72
CA GLY A 388 42.15 19.64 -12.61
C GLY A 388 40.82 18.90 -12.37
N GLN A 389 39.75 19.22 -13.11
CA GLN A 389 38.52 18.44 -13.09
C GLN A 389 38.68 17.12 -13.84
N SER A 390 38.04 16.07 -13.34
CA SER A 390 37.98 14.77 -14.01
C SER A 390 36.61 14.15 -13.81
N TYR A 391 36.14 13.42 -14.82
CA TYR A 391 34.88 12.70 -14.78
C TYR A 391 35.07 11.26 -15.25
N THR A 392 34.43 10.32 -14.56
CA THR A 392 34.40 8.90 -14.93
C THR A 392 32.95 8.44 -15.04
N PRO A 393 32.48 8.04 -16.23
CA PRO A 393 31.16 7.44 -16.39
C PRO A 393 31.00 6.17 -15.55
N ALA A 394 29.77 5.82 -15.21
CA ALA A 394 29.49 4.58 -14.49
C ALA A 394 29.88 3.34 -15.31
N ALA A 395 30.16 2.25 -14.59
CA ALA A 395 30.55 0.98 -15.20
C ALA A 395 29.51 0.51 -16.23
N GLY A 396 29.98 -0.03 -17.36
CA GLY A 396 29.12 -0.43 -18.48
C GLY A 396 28.88 0.66 -19.52
N SER A 397 29.39 1.89 -19.31
CA SER A 397 29.31 2.94 -20.33
C SER A 397 30.12 2.61 -21.58
N GLU A 398 29.59 3.05 -22.72
CA GLU A 398 30.23 3.07 -24.03
C GLU A 398 30.63 4.51 -24.39
N PRO A 399 31.66 4.72 -25.24
CA PRO A 399 31.97 6.05 -25.75
C PRO A 399 30.78 6.65 -26.50
N VAL A 400 30.46 7.92 -26.22
CA VAL A 400 29.46 8.65 -26.99
C VAL A 400 30.01 8.89 -28.39
N THR A 401 29.29 8.46 -29.41
CA THR A 401 29.72 8.64 -30.80
C THR A 401 29.48 10.07 -31.24
N VAL A 402 30.54 10.84 -31.52
CA VAL A 402 30.42 12.22 -32.02
C VAL A 402 30.75 12.28 -33.50
N THR A 403 29.82 12.79 -34.31
CA THR A 403 30.03 13.06 -35.74
C THR A 403 29.95 14.56 -36.00
N VAL A 404 30.99 15.12 -36.61
CA VAL A 404 31.03 16.54 -37.02
C VAL A 404 31.09 16.60 -38.55
N ALA A 405 30.10 17.25 -39.17
CA ALA A 405 29.91 17.33 -40.62
C ALA A 405 29.94 18.76 -41.16
#